data_AF-A0A4Q2Z6X0-F1
#
_entry.id   AF-A0A4Q2Z6X0-F1
#
_cell.length_a   1.000
_cell.length_b   1.000
_cell.length_c   1.000
_cell.angle_alpha   90.00
_cell.angle_beta   90.00
_cell.angle_gamma   90.00
#
_symmetry.space_group_name_H-M   'P 1'
#
loop_
_entity.id
_entity.type
_entity.pdbx_description
1 polymer ?
#
loop_
_entity_poly.entity_id
_entity_poly.type
_entity_poly.pdbx_seq_one_letter_code
_entity_poly.pdbx_strand_id
1 'polypeptide(L)'
;MLKKWPWLVAGSVVAGVAIGWSTARDPDKPAVASTPAPSSPREASKPLWSAEDFLKSASDRRNNYAAIHDDLLIDWTNDEIRAALDASLTNPDCVLRGGTLTQVPRILLGEWMKRDLTAAVTWFESLDSSTAQQRLASHLSDQWPPDKGAEGLAFLKAHRDLFRGGTGARIVQINLNQ
;
A
#
# COMPACT_ATOMS: atom_id res chain seq x y z
N MET A 1 9.66 -4.83 -39.83
CA MET A 1 9.89 -6.14 -39.18
C MET A 1 9.30 -6.08 -37.78
N LEU A 2 8.10 -6.64 -37.59
CA LEU A 2 7.34 -6.62 -36.34
C LEU A 2 7.40 -8.00 -35.69
N LYS A 3 7.94 -8.10 -34.47
CA LYS A 3 8.09 -9.37 -33.72
C LYS A 3 6.86 -9.55 -32.82
N LYS A 4 5.96 -10.46 -33.21
CA LYS A 4 4.81 -10.88 -32.40
C LYS A 4 5.27 -11.95 -31.40
N TRP A 5 4.86 -11.83 -30.14
CA TRP A 5 5.04 -12.87 -29.11
C TRP A 5 3.69 -13.49 -28.77
N PRO A 6 3.58 -14.82 -28.72
CA PRO A 6 2.37 -15.51 -28.26
C PRO A 6 2.47 -15.77 -26.75
N TRP A 7 1.39 -15.51 -26.02
CA TRP A 7 1.19 -16.06 -24.69
C TRP A 7 0.07 -17.08 -24.77
N LEU A 8 0.40 -18.33 -24.45
CA LEU A 8 -0.53 -19.43 -24.23
C LEU A 8 -0.49 -19.83 -22.76
N VAL A 9 -1.69 -20.13 -22.28
CA VAL A 9 -2.21 -20.51 -20.97
C VAL A 9 -1.50 -21.72 -20.35
N ALA A 10 -1.42 -21.78 -19.01
CA ALA A 10 -1.51 -23.04 -18.29
C ALA A 10 -2.09 -22.83 -16.88
N GLY A 11 -3.34 -23.26 -16.70
CA GLY A 11 -3.96 -23.40 -15.39
C GLY A 11 -3.42 -24.62 -14.63
N SER A 12 -3.60 -24.62 -13.32
CA SER A 12 -3.46 -25.82 -12.49
C SER A 12 -4.52 -25.76 -11.39
N VAL A 13 -5.58 -26.55 -11.58
CA VAL A 13 -6.52 -26.93 -10.53
C VAL A 13 -6.00 -28.23 -9.96
N VAL A 14 -5.54 -28.21 -8.71
CA VAL A 14 -5.22 -29.44 -7.96
C VAL A 14 -6.48 -29.88 -7.23
N ALA A 15 -7.12 -30.93 -7.75
CA ALA A 15 -8.17 -31.66 -7.07
C ALA A 15 -7.52 -32.63 -6.06
N GLY A 16 -7.73 -32.39 -4.76
CA GLY A 16 -7.41 -33.33 -3.69
C GLY A 16 -8.70 -34.01 -3.20
N VAL A 17 -8.92 -35.26 -3.61
CA VAL A 17 -9.93 -36.14 -3.02
C VAL A 17 -9.25 -36.94 -1.90
N ALA A 18 -9.77 -36.83 -0.69
CA ALA A 18 -9.47 -37.78 0.38
C ALA A 18 -10.79 -38.41 0.86
N ILE A 19 -10.89 -39.72 0.64
CA ILE A 19 -11.94 -40.61 1.14
C ILE A 19 -11.49 -41.11 2.52
N GLY A 20 -12.30 -40.88 3.57
CA GLY A 20 -12.09 -41.42 4.91
C GLY A 20 -13.42 -41.88 5.51
N TRP A 21 -13.41 -43.06 6.13
CA TRP A 21 -14.58 -43.90 6.40
C TRP A 21 -15.09 -43.73 7.84
N SER A 22 -16.36 -44.10 8.01
CA SER A 22 -17.29 -43.95 9.14
C SER A 22 -16.81 -44.33 10.55
N THR A 23 -17.26 -43.59 11.58
CA THR A 23 -17.76 -44.17 12.86
C THR A 23 -18.87 -43.29 13.49
N ALA A 24 -19.85 -43.99 14.08
CA ALA A 24 -20.97 -43.63 15.00
C ALA A 24 -21.39 -42.16 15.28
N ARG A 25 -22.71 -41.91 15.15
CA ARG A 25 -23.42 -40.73 15.70
C ARG A 25 -23.74 -40.92 17.19
N ASP A 26 -23.36 -39.95 17.99
CA ASP A 26 -23.79 -39.72 19.37
C ASP A 26 -24.85 -38.60 19.36
N PRO A 27 -26.06 -38.77 19.93
CA PRO A 27 -27.11 -37.75 19.91
C PRO A 27 -27.20 -37.00 21.24
N ASP A 28 -26.18 -36.22 21.62
CA ASP A 28 -26.35 -35.16 22.62
C ASP A 28 -25.11 -34.24 22.70
N LYS A 29 -25.05 -33.22 21.83
CA LYS A 29 -24.22 -32.02 22.11
C LYS A 29 -24.60 -30.82 21.24
N PRO A 30 -25.01 -29.68 21.82
CA PRO A 30 -25.12 -28.41 21.12
C PRO A 30 -23.80 -27.63 21.22
N ALA A 31 -23.12 -27.42 20.10
CA ALA A 31 -22.19 -26.31 19.89
C ALA A 31 -21.93 -26.17 18.39
N VAL A 32 -22.61 -25.20 17.78
CA VAL A 32 -22.39 -24.77 16.40
C VAL A 32 -20.96 -24.25 16.29
N ALA A 33 -20.09 -25.04 15.65
CA ALA A 33 -18.82 -24.54 15.16
C ALA A 33 -19.13 -23.68 13.94
N SER A 34 -18.98 -22.37 14.08
CA SER A 34 -18.95 -21.44 12.95
C SER A 34 -17.73 -21.77 12.09
N THR A 35 -17.98 -22.43 10.97
CA THR A 35 -17.04 -22.44 9.83
C THR A 35 -16.72 -20.98 9.48
N PRO A 36 -15.45 -20.57 9.38
CA PRO A 36 -15.12 -19.29 8.77
C PRO A 36 -15.63 -19.35 7.33
N ALA A 37 -16.55 -18.44 7.01
CA ALA A 37 -17.10 -18.32 5.67
C ALA A 37 -15.95 -18.23 4.65
N PRO A 38 -16.01 -18.97 3.53
CA PRO A 38 -15.10 -18.70 2.42
C PRO A 38 -15.29 -17.23 2.04
N SER A 39 -14.20 -16.45 2.08
CA SER A 39 -14.19 -15.06 1.62
C SER A 39 -14.87 -15.00 0.26
N SER A 40 -15.97 -14.26 0.18
CA SER A 40 -16.70 -14.04 -1.07
C SER A 40 -15.71 -13.67 -2.17
N PRO A 41 -15.76 -14.34 -3.34
CA PRO A 41 -15.08 -13.85 -4.53
C PRO A 41 -15.58 -12.42 -4.77
N ARG A 42 -14.68 -11.44 -4.65
CA ARG A 42 -14.98 -10.04 -4.92
C ARG A 42 -15.54 -9.98 -6.34
N GLU A 43 -16.83 -9.67 -6.44
CA GLU A 43 -17.54 -9.48 -7.69
C GLU A 43 -16.74 -8.47 -8.52
N ALA A 44 -16.35 -8.87 -9.74
CA ALA A 44 -15.44 -8.13 -10.61
C ALA A 44 -16.01 -6.74 -10.95
N SER A 45 -15.78 -5.79 -10.06
CA SER A 45 -16.35 -4.45 -10.09
C SER A 45 -15.26 -3.50 -10.57
N LYS A 46 -15.35 -3.17 -11.87
CA LYS A 46 -14.46 -2.27 -12.64
C LYS A 46 -13.06 -2.87 -12.89
N PRO A 47 -12.41 -2.55 -14.03
CA PRO A 47 -11.00 -2.86 -14.20
C PRO A 47 -10.24 -2.11 -13.11
N LEU A 48 -9.76 -2.86 -12.11
CA LEU A 48 -8.79 -2.39 -11.13
C LEU A 48 -7.65 -1.73 -11.92
N TRP A 49 -7.48 -0.43 -11.73
CA TRP A 49 -6.36 0.27 -12.32
C TRP A 49 -5.08 -0.41 -11.84
N SER A 50 -4.26 -0.87 -12.77
CA SER A 50 -2.93 -1.36 -12.39
C SER A 50 -2.07 -0.19 -11.89
N ALA A 51 -1.00 -0.49 -11.16
CA ALA A 51 0.02 0.50 -10.83
C ALA A 51 0.55 1.22 -12.09
N GLU A 52 0.61 0.51 -13.21
CA GLU A 52 1.04 1.04 -14.51
C GLU A 52 0.00 2.01 -15.10
N ASP A 53 -1.29 1.68 -15.03
CA ASP A 53 -2.38 2.57 -15.45
C ASP A 53 -2.41 3.84 -14.60
N PHE A 54 -2.18 3.69 -13.29
CA PHE A 54 -2.05 4.81 -12.36
C PHE A 54 -0.89 5.73 -12.75
N LEU A 55 0.31 5.19 -12.94
CA LEU A 55 1.49 5.96 -13.34
C LEU A 55 1.31 6.62 -14.72
N LYS A 56 0.64 5.94 -15.65
CA LYS A 56 0.31 6.48 -16.97
C LYS A 56 -0.69 7.62 -16.90
N SER A 57 -1.73 7.50 -16.08
CA SER A 57 -2.71 8.56 -15.86
C SER A 57 -2.10 9.77 -15.15
N ALA A 58 -1.25 9.52 -14.15
CA ALA A 58 -0.49 10.54 -13.47
C ALA A 58 0.33 11.34 -14.49
N SER A 59 0.99 10.67 -15.43
CA SER A 59 1.80 11.32 -16.46
C SER A 59 1.03 12.27 -17.40
N ASP A 60 -0.32 12.18 -17.48
CA ASP A 60 -1.11 13.12 -18.27
C ASP A 60 -1.28 14.46 -17.52
N ARG A 61 -0.52 15.47 -17.94
CA ARG A 61 -0.53 16.83 -17.38
C ARG A 61 -1.89 17.54 -17.42
N ARG A 62 -2.88 17.02 -18.15
CA ARG A 62 -4.25 17.58 -18.17
C ARG A 62 -5.07 17.17 -16.96
N ASN A 63 -4.62 16.18 -16.21
CA ASN A 63 -5.32 15.66 -15.04
C ASN A 63 -4.97 16.49 -13.79
N ASN A 64 -6.00 17.02 -13.12
CA ASN A 64 -5.83 17.63 -11.80
C ASN A 64 -5.60 16.50 -10.79
N TYR A 65 -4.32 16.19 -10.57
CA TYR A 65 -3.82 15.11 -9.72
C TYR A 65 -4.62 14.97 -8.40
N ALA A 66 -4.79 16.04 -7.63
CA ALA A 66 -5.37 15.95 -6.29
C ALA A 66 -6.84 15.45 -6.28
N ALA A 67 -7.63 15.77 -7.30
CA ALA A 67 -9.06 15.46 -7.31
C ALA A 67 -9.37 14.03 -7.82
N ILE A 68 -8.44 13.39 -8.52
CA ILE A 68 -8.67 12.10 -9.18
C ILE A 68 -8.32 10.92 -8.27
N HIS A 69 -7.47 11.14 -7.26
CA HIS A 69 -6.85 10.02 -6.53
C HIS A 69 -7.64 9.55 -5.31
N ASP A 70 -8.36 10.42 -4.59
CA ASP A 70 -9.14 10.01 -3.41
C ASP A 70 -10.24 8.99 -3.80
N ASP A 71 -10.97 9.26 -4.88
CA ASP A 71 -12.00 8.34 -5.40
C ASP A 71 -11.42 7.08 -6.06
N LEU A 72 -10.20 7.15 -6.59
CA LEU A 72 -9.57 6.01 -7.26
C LEU A 72 -9.01 5.00 -6.27
N LEU A 73 -8.38 5.49 -5.19
CA LEU A 73 -7.72 4.63 -4.22
C LEU A 73 -8.70 4.01 -3.24
N ILE A 74 -9.92 4.54 -3.09
CA ILE A 74 -10.91 4.04 -2.13
C ILE A 74 -11.21 2.54 -2.28
N ASP A 75 -11.20 2.04 -3.52
CA ASP A 75 -11.48 0.64 -3.84
C ASP A 75 -10.21 -0.25 -3.78
N TRP A 76 -9.03 0.33 -3.61
CA TRP A 76 -7.78 -0.42 -3.54
C TRP A 76 -7.58 -1.05 -2.16
N THR A 77 -6.95 -2.21 -2.13
CA THR A 77 -6.47 -2.85 -0.91
C THR A 77 -5.12 -2.28 -0.48
N ASN A 78 -4.72 -2.50 0.77
CA ASN A 78 -3.40 -2.09 1.25
C ASN A 78 -2.27 -2.77 0.45
N ASP A 79 -2.46 -4.01 0.01
CA ASP A 79 -1.48 -4.72 -0.82
C ASP A 79 -1.33 -4.10 -2.21
N GLU A 80 -2.41 -3.62 -2.82
CA GLU A 80 -2.37 -2.92 -4.11
C GLU A 80 -1.67 -1.56 -3.97
N ILE A 81 -1.96 -0.81 -2.90
CA ILE A 81 -1.26 0.46 -2.61
C ILE A 81 0.23 0.21 -2.41
N ARG A 82 0.61 -0.81 -1.62
CA ARG A 82 2.01 -1.19 -1.41
C ARG A 82 2.69 -1.58 -2.72
N ALA A 83 2.06 -2.43 -3.53
CA ALA A 83 2.60 -2.85 -4.82
C ALA A 83 2.83 -1.67 -5.77
N ALA A 84 1.90 -0.71 -5.82
CA ALA A 84 2.08 0.50 -6.61
C ALA A 84 3.17 1.43 -6.06
N LEU A 85 3.30 1.51 -4.73
CA LEU A 85 4.36 2.28 -4.10
C LEU A 85 5.73 1.67 -4.42
N ASP A 86 5.88 0.36 -4.26
CA ASP A 86 7.09 -0.38 -4.65
C ASP A 86 7.43 -0.14 -6.13
N ALA A 87 6.45 -0.27 -7.03
CA ALA A 87 6.64 0.01 -8.46
C ALA A 87 7.05 1.48 -8.72
N SER A 88 6.45 2.45 -8.03
CA SER A 88 6.79 3.87 -8.18
C SER A 88 8.24 4.16 -7.79
N LEU A 89 8.79 3.47 -6.79
CA LEU A 89 10.18 3.66 -6.36
C LEU A 89 11.18 3.13 -7.38
N THR A 90 10.78 2.23 -8.27
CA THR A 90 11.62 1.77 -9.39
C THR A 90 11.60 2.74 -10.58
N ASN A 91 10.62 3.65 -10.65
CA ASN A 91 10.47 4.57 -11.76
C ASN A 91 11.29 5.87 -11.55
N PRO A 92 12.26 6.19 -12.41
CA PRO A 92 13.08 7.40 -12.29
C PRO A 92 12.25 8.69 -12.23
N ASP A 93 11.11 8.78 -12.93
CA ASP A 93 10.26 9.98 -12.93
C ASP A 93 9.53 10.21 -11.60
N CYS A 94 9.38 9.15 -10.79
CA CYS A 94 8.81 9.23 -9.45
C CYS A 94 9.86 9.59 -8.39
N VAL A 95 11.12 9.19 -8.61
CA VAL A 95 12.17 9.39 -7.61
C VAL A 95 13.03 10.62 -7.86
N LEU A 96 13.35 10.97 -9.11
CA LEU A 96 14.28 12.04 -9.44
C LEU A 96 13.71 13.42 -9.11
N ARG A 97 14.57 14.30 -8.58
CA ARG A 97 14.20 15.69 -8.30
C ARG A 97 13.80 16.39 -9.60
N GLY A 98 12.57 16.92 -9.65
CA GLY A 98 12.01 17.54 -10.85
C GLY A 98 11.29 16.57 -11.79
N GLY A 99 11.21 15.29 -11.44
CA GLY A 99 10.37 14.32 -12.13
C GLY A 99 8.89 14.70 -12.05
N THR A 100 8.15 14.49 -13.14
CA THR A 100 6.73 14.85 -13.24
C THR A 100 5.84 14.02 -12.32
N LEU A 101 6.33 12.86 -11.86
CA LEU A 101 5.58 11.91 -11.04
C LEU A 101 6.01 11.88 -9.58
N THR A 102 6.81 12.85 -9.13
CA THR A 102 7.35 12.91 -7.75
C THR A 102 6.28 12.94 -6.65
N GLN A 103 5.03 13.27 -6.99
CA GLN A 103 3.91 13.23 -6.03
C GLN A 103 3.30 11.84 -5.85
N VAL A 104 3.54 10.89 -6.78
CA VAL A 104 2.92 9.57 -6.72
C VAL A 104 3.28 8.80 -5.44
N PRO A 105 4.58 8.65 -5.08
CA PRO A 105 4.92 7.94 -3.85
C PRO A 105 4.33 8.61 -2.61
N ARG A 106 4.26 9.94 -2.60
CA ARG A 106 3.67 10.72 -1.50
C ARG A 106 2.18 10.43 -1.32
N ILE A 107 1.42 10.37 -2.41
CA ILE A 107 -0.03 10.12 -2.38
C ILE A 107 -0.29 8.69 -1.90
N LEU A 108 0.40 7.71 -2.47
CA LEU A 108 0.23 6.29 -2.12
C LEU A 108 0.61 6.05 -0.65
N LEU A 109 1.75 6.59 -0.20
CA LEU A 109 2.17 6.47 1.18
C LEU A 109 1.21 7.18 2.13
N GLY A 110 0.74 8.38 1.79
CA GLY A 110 -0.23 9.11 2.59
C GLY A 110 -1.54 8.35 2.75
N GLU A 111 -2.06 7.79 1.65
CA GLU A 111 -3.28 6.99 1.70
C GLU A 111 -3.10 5.72 2.52
N TRP A 112 -1.96 5.04 2.40
CA TRP A 112 -1.66 3.88 3.22
C TRP A 112 -1.57 4.25 4.71
N MET A 113 -0.87 5.34 5.06
CA MET A 113 -0.74 5.80 6.44
C MET A 113 -2.08 6.17 7.09
N LYS A 114 -3.03 6.72 6.31
CA LYS A 114 -4.40 6.99 6.81
C LYS A 114 -5.13 5.70 7.18
N ARG A 115 -4.90 4.62 6.43
CA ARG A 115 -5.59 3.32 6.62
C ARG A 115 -4.93 2.47 7.69
N ASP A 116 -3.61 2.43 7.68
CA ASP A 116 -2.80 1.59 8.54
C ASP A 116 -1.40 2.22 8.72
N LEU A 117 -1.32 3.16 9.67
CA LEU A 117 -0.06 3.82 10.03
C LEU A 117 1.03 2.81 10.42
N THR A 118 0.67 1.78 11.19
CA THR A 118 1.63 0.80 11.72
C THR A 118 2.25 -0.02 10.60
N ALA A 119 1.45 -0.54 9.66
CA ALA A 119 1.96 -1.27 8.51
C ALA A 119 2.81 -0.39 7.59
N ALA A 120 2.37 0.85 7.33
CA ALA A 120 3.11 1.78 6.48
C ALA A 120 4.48 2.16 7.07
N VAL A 121 4.55 2.41 8.38
CA VAL A 121 5.81 2.68 9.09
C VAL A 121 6.72 1.46 9.08
N THR A 122 6.18 0.27 9.37
CA THR A 122 6.94 -0.99 9.35
C THR A 122 7.54 -1.26 7.96
N TRP A 123 6.78 -1.00 6.89
CA TRP A 123 7.27 -1.11 5.52
C TRP A 123 8.33 -0.06 5.21
N PHE A 124 8.16 1.18 5.66
CA PHE A 124 9.16 2.23 5.45
C PHE A 124 10.50 1.87 6.11
N GLU A 125 10.45 1.29 7.31
CA GLU A 125 11.64 0.83 8.05
C GLU A 125 12.33 -0.38 7.37
N SER A 126 11.59 -1.20 6.63
CA SER A 126 12.14 -2.37 5.94
C SER A 126 12.83 -2.06 4.61
N LEU A 127 12.79 -0.81 4.14
CA LEU A 127 13.48 -0.40 2.92
C LEU A 127 15.01 -0.49 3.07
N ASP A 128 15.64 -1.40 2.33
CA ASP A 128 17.09 -1.67 2.38
C ASP A 128 17.98 -0.47 2.00
N SER A 129 17.41 0.52 1.30
CA SER A 129 18.14 1.68 0.79
C SER A 129 17.91 2.91 1.65
N SER A 130 18.96 3.37 2.31
CA SER A 130 18.98 4.67 3.01
C SER A 130 18.58 5.82 2.10
N THR A 131 18.79 5.70 0.77
CA THR A 131 18.35 6.70 -0.20
C THR A 131 16.84 6.69 -0.40
N ALA A 132 16.21 5.51 -0.46
CA ALA A 132 14.76 5.41 -0.58
C ALA A 132 14.07 5.94 0.69
N GLN A 133 14.57 5.55 1.86
CA GLN A 133 14.09 6.05 3.15
C GLN A 133 14.23 7.57 3.26
N GLN A 134 15.39 8.14 2.94
CA GLN A 134 15.60 9.59 2.99
C GLN A 134 14.63 10.36 2.08
N ARG A 135 14.32 9.84 0.90
CA ARG A 135 13.36 10.47 -0.02
C ARG A 135 11.96 10.46 0.57
N LEU A 136 11.53 9.32 1.10
CA LEU A 136 10.19 9.13 1.65
C LEU A 136 10.02 9.75 3.04
N ALA A 137 11.09 9.99 3.80
CA ALA A 137 11.02 10.55 5.16
C ALA A 137 10.26 11.88 5.21
N SER A 138 10.47 12.75 4.21
CA SER A 138 9.71 14.01 4.10
C SER A 138 8.21 13.78 3.91
N HIS A 139 7.84 12.84 3.04
CA HIS A 139 6.45 12.50 2.79
C HIS A 139 5.80 11.85 4.01
N LEU A 140 6.49 10.92 4.66
CA LEU A 140 6.02 10.29 5.89
C LEU A 140 5.81 11.33 7.01
N SER A 141 6.72 12.30 7.17
CA SER A 141 6.55 13.41 8.11
C SER A 141 5.34 14.29 7.78
N ASP A 142 5.15 14.61 6.50
CA ASP A 142 4.03 15.43 6.03
C ASP A 142 2.66 14.76 6.21
N GLN A 143 2.62 13.42 6.13
CA GLN A 143 1.42 12.61 6.21
C GLN A 143 1.15 12.04 7.61
N TRP A 144 1.96 12.40 8.61
CA TRP A 144 1.78 11.89 9.96
C TRP A 144 0.41 12.29 10.53
N PRO A 145 -0.37 11.35 11.13
CA PRO A 145 -1.71 11.68 11.61
C PRO A 145 -1.70 12.72 12.74
N PRO A 146 -2.62 13.71 12.72
CA PRO A 146 -2.63 14.83 13.65
C PRO A 146 -2.94 14.42 15.10
N ASP A 147 -3.63 13.30 15.30
CA ASP A 147 -3.95 12.69 16.59
C ASP A 147 -2.79 11.83 17.15
N LYS A 148 -1.72 11.60 16.36
CA LYS A 148 -0.57 10.75 16.70
C LYS A 148 0.73 11.52 16.91
N GLY A 149 0.66 12.75 17.40
CA GLY A 149 1.81 13.63 17.63
C GLY A 149 2.89 13.05 18.53
N ALA A 150 2.52 12.54 19.71
CA ALA A 150 3.48 11.94 20.65
C ALA A 150 4.21 10.71 20.06
N GLU A 151 3.47 9.84 19.36
CA GLU A 151 4.01 8.68 18.66
C GLU A 151 4.97 9.11 17.55
N GLY A 152 4.60 10.13 16.77
CA GLY A 152 5.46 10.69 15.73
C GLY A 152 6.72 11.31 16.27
N LEU A 153 6.65 12.04 17.38
CA LEU A 153 7.84 12.61 18.01
C LEU A 153 8.79 11.51 18.52
N ALA A 154 8.25 10.41 19.06
CA ALA A 154 9.04 9.26 19.44
C ALA A 154 9.73 8.61 18.22
N PHE A 155 9.00 8.41 17.13
CA PHE A 155 9.54 7.92 15.86
C PHE A 155 10.67 8.82 15.33
N LEU A 156 10.44 10.13 15.25
CA LEU A 156 11.45 11.10 14.81
C LEU A 156 12.73 11.03 15.66
N LYS A 157 12.60 10.86 16.98
CA LYS A 157 13.74 10.70 17.89
C LYS A 157 14.51 9.39 17.69
N ALA A 158 13.83 8.31 17.31
CA ALA A 158 14.46 7.03 17.00
C ALA A 158 15.23 7.07 15.67
N HIS A 159 14.76 7.86 14.69
CA HIS A 159 15.30 7.89 13.31
C HIS A 159 15.88 9.27 12.92
N ARG A 160 16.59 9.94 13.83
CA ARG A 160 17.03 11.35 13.64
C ARG A 160 17.90 11.56 12.40
N ASP A 161 18.61 10.55 11.96
CA ASP A 161 19.44 10.56 10.77
C ASP A 161 18.63 10.70 9.47
N LEU A 162 17.40 10.16 9.43
CA LEU A 162 16.48 10.28 8.31
C LEU A 162 15.81 11.66 8.24
N PHE A 163 15.61 12.33 9.39
CA PHE A 163 14.85 13.58 9.50
C PHE A 163 15.70 14.86 9.55
N ARG A 164 16.89 14.85 8.96
CA ARG A 164 17.78 16.02 8.90
C ARG A 164 17.18 17.16 8.06
N GLY A 165 17.64 18.39 8.33
CA GLY A 165 17.31 19.56 7.49
C GLY A 165 15.86 20.04 7.59
N GLY A 166 15.15 19.73 8.68
CA GLY A 166 13.77 20.16 8.90
C GLY A 166 12.71 19.20 8.36
N THR A 167 13.11 18.06 7.78
CA THR A 167 12.22 17.00 7.28
C THR A 167 11.19 16.56 8.32
N GLY A 168 11.55 16.52 9.61
CA GLY A 168 10.64 16.16 10.71
C GLY A 168 9.80 17.30 11.30
N ALA A 169 9.86 18.51 10.74
CA ALA A 169 9.22 19.70 11.35
C ALA A 169 7.70 19.56 11.50
N ARG A 170 7.04 18.89 10.55
CA ARG A 170 5.59 18.66 10.59
C ARG A 170 5.18 17.82 11.80
N ILE A 171 5.87 16.72 12.05
CA ILE A 171 5.65 15.86 13.22
C ILE A 171 5.82 16.65 14.53
N VAL A 172 6.88 17.47 14.63
CA VAL A 172 7.11 18.33 15.81
C VAL A 172 5.94 19.29 15.99
N GLN A 173 5.48 19.94 14.92
CA GLN A 173 4.34 20.85 14.96
C GLN A 173 3.06 20.12 15.41
N ILE A 174 2.80 18.92 14.91
CA ILE A 174 1.64 18.11 15.31
C ILE A 174 1.68 17.87 16.83
N ASN A 175 2.81 17.41 17.36
CA ASN A 175 2.97 17.16 18.80
C ASN A 175 2.77 18.42 19.66
N LEU A 176 3.20 19.59 19.18
CA LEU A 176 3.05 20.85 19.92
C LEU A 176 1.60 21.36 19.99
N ASN A 177 0.72 20.88 19.10
CA ASN A 177 -0.68 21.29 19.01
C ASN A 177 -1.64 20.35 19.75
N GLN A 178 -1.12 19.31 20.43
CA GLN A 178 -1.88 18.36 21.25
C GLN A 178 -1.87 18.79 22.72
#